data_AF-A0A380DTX4-F1
#
_entry.id   AF-A0A380DTX4-F1
#
_cell.length_a   1.000
_cell.length_b   1.000
_cell.length_c   1.000
_cell.angle_alpha   90.00
_cell.angle_beta   90.00
_cell.angle_gamma   90.00
#
_symmetry.space_group_name_H-M   'P 1'
#
loop_
_entity.id
_entity.type
_entity.pdbx_description
1 polymer ?
#
loop_
_entity_poly.entity_id
_entity_poly.type
_entity_poly.pdbx_seq_one_letter_code
_entity_poly.pdbx_strand_id
1 'polypeptide(L)'
;MVYLEWAKADRNIQYRVINAIIKERIYPEQTFISQKESLIEIQYHMHVLTIEVVRKSALERYEFTGDITYLNKGETSLIINLEGLLDVLNRDFDIPISERLREELIHSRDSLVETYKQMSHRQTLISQSFKFSRLPQDINFFSWLQHVKDSDKTDDLTYSESLVPEGHPTHPLTKTKLPLTMEEVRAYAPEFEKEIPLQIMMIEKDHVVCTAMDGNDQFIIDEIIPEYYNQIRVFLKSLGLKSEDYRAILVHPWQYDHTIGKYFEAWIAKKNINSNAVYNTFKSNFIIQDDVFN
;
A
#
# COMPACT_ATOMS: atom_id res chain seq x y z
N MET A 1 21.54 -5.06 -6.84
CA MET A 1 20.44 -4.07 -6.84
C MET A 1 19.66 -4.13 -5.53
N VAL A 2 19.03 -5.26 -5.16
CA VAL A 2 18.17 -5.46 -3.95
C VAL A 2 18.63 -4.79 -2.63
N TYR A 3 19.94 -4.72 -2.36
CA TYR A 3 20.47 -4.09 -1.14
C TYR A 3 20.22 -2.58 -1.06
N LEU A 4 20.19 -1.89 -2.22
CA LEU A 4 20.03 -0.43 -2.27
C LEU A 4 18.58 -0.01 -1.96
N GLU A 5 17.58 -0.70 -2.52
CA GLU A 5 16.17 -0.40 -2.23
C GLU A 5 15.83 -0.68 -0.77
N TRP A 6 16.37 -1.77 -0.21
CA TRP A 6 16.18 -2.10 1.20
C TRP A 6 16.78 -1.02 2.11
N ALA A 7 18.05 -0.67 1.92
CA ALA A 7 18.71 0.35 2.74
C ALA A 7 18.01 1.71 2.63
N LYS A 8 17.52 2.08 1.43
CA LYS A 8 16.76 3.30 1.22
C LYS A 8 15.44 3.29 2.00
N ALA A 9 14.67 2.21 1.92
CA ALA A 9 13.38 2.09 2.62
C ALA A 9 13.57 2.08 4.14
N ASP A 10 14.54 1.32 4.62
CA ASP A 10 14.85 1.20 6.05
C ASP A 10 15.25 2.57 6.65
N ARG A 11 16.20 3.26 6.01
CA ARG A 11 16.60 4.62 6.43
C ARG A 11 15.45 5.61 6.37
N ASN A 12 14.59 5.52 5.35
CA ASN A 12 13.41 6.38 5.22
C ASN A 12 12.44 6.19 6.39
N ILE A 13 12.12 4.95 6.77
CA ILE A 13 11.25 4.69 7.92
C ILE A 13 11.92 5.12 9.23
N GLN A 14 13.22 4.89 9.42
CA GLN A 14 13.94 5.40 10.59
C GLN A 14 13.81 6.93 10.73
N TYR A 15 14.02 7.67 9.65
CA TYR A 15 13.86 9.14 9.64
C TYR A 15 12.45 9.59 9.96
N ARG A 16 11.43 8.86 9.49
CA ARG A 16 10.02 9.15 9.80
C ARG A 16 9.70 8.87 11.26
N VAL A 17 10.26 7.81 11.84
CA VAL A 17 10.14 7.51 13.28
C VAL A 17 10.76 8.64 14.11
N ILE A 18 12.00 9.05 13.82
CA ILE A 18 12.66 10.16 14.52
C ILE A 18 11.87 11.46 14.36
N ASN A 19 11.40 11.79 13.14
CA ASN A 19 10.55 12.94 12.92
C ASN A 19 9.27 12.91 13.75
N ALA A 20 8.57 11.77 13.78
CA ALA A 20 7.33 11.62 14.55
C ALA A 20 7.60 11.82 16.05
N ILE A 21 8.67 11.23 16.58
CA ILE A 21 9.07 11.35 17.98
C ILE A 21 9.34 12.81 18.36
N ILE A 22 10.12 13.54 17.54
CA ILE A 22 10.45 14.94 17.81
C ILE A 22 9.18 15.80 17.72
N LYS A 23 8.46 15.71 16.60
CA LYS A 23 7.34 16.58 16.25
C LYS A 23 6.14 16.38 17.17
N GLU A 24 5.82 15.14 17.50
CA GLU A 24 4.67 14.79 18.34
C GLU A 24 5.02 14.68 19.82
N ARG A 25 6.29 14.95 20.17
CA ARG A 25 6.83 14.91 21.54
C ARG A 25 6.64 13.56 22.22
N ILE A 26 6.92 12.49 21.48
CA ILE A 26 6.78 11.10 21.95
C ILE A 26 8.06 10.68 22.68
N TYR A 27 8.30 11.31 23.84
CA TYR A 27 9.46 11.02 24.67
C TYR A 27 9.20 11.44 26.13
N PRO A 28 9.94 10.88 27.11
CA PRO A 28 9.83 11.29 28.51
C PRO A 28 10.20 12.76 28.73
N GLU A 29 9.63 13.39 29.76
CA GLU A 29 9.85 14.82 30.06
C GLU A 29 11.32 15.20 30.30
N GLN A 30 12.17 14.27 30.75
CA GLN A 30 13.60 14.51 30.96
C GLN A 30 14.43 14.40 29.68
N THR A 31 13.80 14.21 28.52
CA THR A 31 14.48 14.17 27.23
C THR A 31 14.84 15.58 26.79
N PHE A 32 16.11 15.80 26.48
CA PHE A 32 16.62 17.05 25.95
C PHE A 32 16.88 16.91 24.46
N ILE A 33 16.19 17.71 23.65
CA ILE A 33 16.43 17.78 22.21
C ILE A 33 17.10 19.11 21.90
N SER A 34 18.29 19.05 21.32
CA SER A 34 19.03 20.23 20.90
C SER A 34 19.45 20.10 19.45
N GLN A 35 19.44 21.22 18.73
CA GLN A 35 19.95 21.30 17.37
C GLN A 35 21.18 22.22 17.38
N LYS A 36 22.32 21.70 16.92
CA LYS A 36 23.56 22.44 16.72
C LYS A 36 23.93 22.35 15.25
N GLU A 37 23.91 23.48 14.55
CA GLU A 37 24.20 23.54 13.11
C GLU A 37 23.34 22.53 12.31
N SER A 38 24.01 21.57 11.66
CA SER A 38 23.42 20.48 10.88
C SER A 38 23.26 19.17 11.67
N LEU A 39 23.28 19.20 13.00
CA LEU A 39 23.10 18.02 13.85
C LEU A 39 21.97 18.23 14.85
N ILE A 40 21.15 17.21 15.02
CA ILE A 40 20.19 17.13 16.12
C ILE A 40 20.64 16.04 17.09
N GLU A 41 20.59 16.35 18.38
CA GLU A 41 20.92 15.47 19.49
C GLU A 41 19.65 15.27 20.31
N ILE A 42 19.23 14.02 20.46
CA ILE A 42 18.16 13.59 21.36
C ILE A 42 18.84 12.89 22.53
N GLN A 43 18.83 13.51 23.70
CA GLN A 43 19.49 13.02 24.89
C GLN A 43 18.47 12.61 25.96
N TYR A 44 18.66 11.42 26.52
CA TYR A 44 17.92 10.95 27.69
C TYR A 44 18.87 10.19 28.62
N HIS A 45 18.96 10.60 29.89
CA HIS A 45 19.96 10.08 30.82
C HIS A 45 21.39 10.10 30.23
N MET A 46 22.02 8.92 30.11
CA MET A 46 23.38 8.71 29.56
C MET A 46 23.37 8.31 28.08
N HIS A 47 22.20 8.40 27.43
CA HIS A 47 21.94 7.97 26.06
C HIS A 47 21.78 9.18 25.16
N VAL A 48 22.45 9.16 24.01
CA VAL A 48 22.32 10.23 23.00
C VAL A 48 22.14 9.61 21.62
N LEU A 49 21.07 10.00 20.93
CA LEU A 49 20.88 9.76 19.51
C LEU A 49 21.27 11.01 18.74
N THR A 50 22.11 10.85 17.72
CA THR A 50 22.61 11.96 16.92
C THR A 50 22.42 11.65 15.44
N ILE A 51 21.84 12.63 14.72
CA ILE A 51 21.51 12.51 13.29
C ILE A 51 21.72 13.85 12.57
N GLU A 52 22.21 13.77 11.34
CA GLU A 52 22.49 14.95 10.52
C GLU A 52 21.19 15.48 9.87
N VAL A 53 21.04 16.80 9.88
CA VAL A 53 19.89 17.56 9.40
C VAL A 53 20.31 18.36 8.19
N VAL A 54 19.66 18.09 7.06
CA VAL A 54 19.79 18.89 5.83
C VAL A 54 19.05 20.20 5.98
N ARG A 55 17.80 20.14 6.48
CA ARG A 55 16.98 21.34 6.72
C ARG A 55 15.89 21.09 7.75
N LYS A 56 15.50 22.15 8.45
CA LYS A 56 14.27 22.24 9.26
C LYS A 56 13.24 23.08 8.53
N SER A 57 12.08 22.51 8.27
CA SER A 57 10.91 23.18 7.68
C SER A 57 9.91 23.61 8.76
N ALA A 58 8.85 24.31 8.36
CA ALA A 58 7.76 24.69 9.26
C ALA A 58 7.17 23.46 9.99
N LEU A 59 6.62 23.69 11.19
CA LEU A 59 6.00 22.66 12.04
C LEU A 59 6.98 21.53 12.45
N GLU A 60 8.24 21.89 12.70
CA GLU A 60 9.28 20.98 13.19
C GLU A 60 9.48 19.73 12.34
N ARG A 61 9.39 19.92 11.02
CA ARG A 61 9.65 18.87 10.05
C ARG A 61 11.11 18.90 9.63
N TYR A 62 11.83 17.84 9.92
CA TYR A 62 13.24 17.71 9.61
C TYR A 62 13.44 16.84 8.37
N GLU A 63 14.36 17.28 7.51
CA GLU A 63 14.94 16.42 6.49
C GLU A 63 16.32 15.97 6.98
N PHE A 64 16.47 14.67 7.15
CA PHE A 64 17.69 14.07 7.68
C PHE A 64 18.56 13.48 6.58
N THR A 65 19.84 13.32 6.87
CA THR A 65 20.82 12.64 6.04
C THR A 65 21.79 11.82 6.91
N GLY A 66 22.55 10.94 6.28
CA GLY A 66 23.57 10.14 6.96
C GLY A 66 23.04 9.00 7.84
N ASP A 67 23.91 8.50 8.71
CA ASP A 67 23.56 7.42 9.63
C ASP A 67 23.12 7.98 10.99
N ILE A 68 22.20 7.27 11.66
CA ILE A 68 21.87 7.56 13.05
C ILE A 68 22.97 6.96 13.93
N THR A 69 23.57 7.79 14.77
CA THR A 69 24.57 7.37 15.75
C THR A 69 23.93 7.30 17.14
N TYR A 70 24.39 6.34 17.94
CA TYR A 70 23.92 6.10 19.29
C TYR A 70 25.09 6.02 20.25
N LEU A 71 25.13 6.94 21.23
CA LEU A 71 26.11 6.99 22.30
C LEU A 71 25.51 6.40 23.58
N ASN A 72 26.22 5.42 24.16
CA ASN A 72 25.87 4.81 25.45
C ASN A 72 27.12 4.73 26.32
N LYS A 73 27.12 5.40 27.48
CA LYS A 73 28.22 5.33 28.48
C LYS A 73 29.63 5.57 27.90
N GLY A 74 29.74 6.42 26.87
CA GLY A 74 31.02 6.76 26.23
C GLY A 74 31.37 5.92 25.00
N GLU A 75 30.59 4.89 24.67
CA GLU A 75 30.75 4.10 23.45
C GLU A 75 29.75 4.56 22.38
N THR A 76 30.27 4.91 21.20
CA THR A 76 29.46 5.30 20.04
C THR A 76 29.27 4.11 19.11
N SER A 77 28.03 3.86 18.72
CA SER A 77 27.63 2.82 17.77
C SER A 77 26.74 3.40 16.67
N LEU A 78 26.65 2.70 15.53
CA LEU A 78 25.75 3.07 14.44
C LEU A 78 24.45 2.28 14.55
N ILE A 79 23.32 2.94 14.33
CA ILE A 79 22.04 2.27 14.15
C ILE A 79 21.91 1.85 12.68
N ILE A 80 22.06 0.55 12.47
CA ILE A 80 22.17 -0.07 11.16
C ILE A 80 20.80 -0.23 10.51
N ASN A 81 19.78 -0.60 11.29
CA ASN A 81 18.44 -0.91 10.78
C ASN A 81 17.33 -0.37 11.67
N LEU A 82 16.10 -0.42 11.14
CA LEU A 82 14.91 0.01 11.87
C LEU A 82 14.73 -0.74 13.18
N GLU A 83 14.93 -2.06 13.21
CA GLU A 83 14.78 -2.88 14.42
C GLU A 83 15.70 -2.38 15.54
N GLY A 84 16.97 -2.10 15.22
CA GLY A 84 17.94 -1.55 16.16
C GLY A 84 17.54 -0.17 16.66
N LEU A 85 16.93 0.67 15.82
CA LEU A 85 16.35 1.94 16.26
C LEU A 85 15.23 1.71 17.28
N LEU A 86 14.27 0.83 16.96
CA LEU A 86 13.14 0.55 17.86
C LEU A 86 13.60 -0.05 19.19
N ASP A 87 14.63 -0.91 19.17
CA ASP A 87 15.23 -1.48 20.38
C ASP A 87 15.84 -0.40 21.27
N VAL A 88 16.62 0.51 20.70
CA VAL A 88 17.23 1.64 21.43
C VAL A 88 16.15 2.56 21.99
N LEU A 89 15.14 2.92 21.19
CA LEU A 89 14.05 3.79 21.64
C LEU A 89 13.25 3.17 22.79
N ASN A 90 12.95 1.88 22.71
CA ASN A 90 12.15 1.18 23.72
C ASN A 90 12.93 0.90 25.00
N ARG A 91 14.21 0.50 24.90
CA ARG A 91 15.01 0.10 26.07
C ARG A 91 15.73 1.27 26.74
N ASP A 92 16.27 2.19 25.95
CA ASP A 92 17.25 3.18 26.43
C ASP A 92 16.65 4.60 26.49
N PHE A 93 15.55 4.87 25.78
CA PHE A 93 14.83 6.16 25.78
C PHE A 93 13.45 6.10 26.45
N ASP A 94 13.06 4.95 27.02
CA ASP A 94 11.75 4.72 27.65
C ASP A 94 10.54 5.12 26.77
N ILE A 95 10.66 4.94 25.45
CA ILE A 95 9.57 5.17 24.50
C ILE A 95 8.86 3.82 24.25
N PRO A 96 7.67 3.58 24.81
CA PRO A 96 7.04 2.27 24.74
C PRO A 96 6.63 1.93 23.30
N ILE A 97 7.25 0.90 22.73
CA ILE A 97 6.93 0.38 21.40
C ILE A 97 6.33 -1.02 21.58
N SER A 98 5.02 -1.12 21.41
CA SER A 98 4.34 -2.43 21.44
C SER A 98 4.80 -3.33 20.29
N GLU A 99 4.73 -4.65 20.48
CA GLU A 99 5.03 -5.63 19.42
C GLU A 99 4.20 -5.38 18.15
N ARG A 100 2.91 -5.03 18.32
CA ARG A 100 2.06 -4.67 17.19
C ARG A 100 2.59 -3.47 16.40
N LEU A 101 3.01 -2.41 17.10
CA LEU A 101 3.56 -1.22 16.44
C LEU A 101 4.89 -1.55 15.74
N ARG A 102 5.73 -2.41 16.36
CA ARG A 102 6.96 -2.92 15.74
C ARG A 102 6.65 -3.65 14.45
N GLU A 103 5.68 -4.57 14.46
CA GLU A 103 5.23 -5.31 13.27
C GLU A 103 4.71 -4.37 12.19
N GLU A 104 3.89 -3.37 12.54
CA GLU A 104 3.36 -2.38 11.61
C GLU A 104 4.49 -1.52 10.98
N LEU A 105 5.48 -1.10 11.77
CA LEU A 105 6.64 -0.33 11.28
C LEU A 105 7.52 -1.14 10.33
N ILE A 106 7.81 -2.40 10.69
CA ILE A 106 8.56 -3.33 9.85
C ILE A 106 7.81 -3.61 8.55
N HIS A 107 6.50 -3.85 8.63
CA HIS A 107 5.65 -4.07 7.45
C HIS A 107 5.60 -2.84 6.53
N SER A 108 5.54 -1.64 7.10
CA SER A 108 5.64 -0.37 6.36
C SER A 108 6.96 -0.29 5.58
N ARG A 109 8.10 -0.62 6.21
CA ARG A 109 9.41 -0.68 5.54
C ARG A 109 9.39 -1.68 4.41
N ASP A 110 8.99 -2.92 4.68
CA ASP A 110 9.07 -4.00 3.70
C ASP A 110 8.15 -3.73 2.49
N SER A 111 6.97 -3.15 2.74
CA SER A 111 6.07 -2.67 1.68
C SER A 111 6.74 -1.58 0.83
N LEU A 112 7.46 -0.64 1.46
CA LEU A 112 8.18 0.42 0.76
C LEU A 112 9.35 -0.15 -0.07
N VAL A 113 10.00 -1.22 0.40
CA VAL A 113 11.02 -1.95 -0.39
C VAL A 113 10.43 -2.48 -1.69
N GLU A 114 9.27 -3.14 -1.61
CA GLU A 114 8.59 -3.68 -2.80
C GLU A 114 8.15 -2.55 -3.74
N THR A 115 7.65 -1.43 -3.21
CA THR A 115 7.36 -0.24 -4.01
C THR A 115 8.61 0.32 -4.71
N TYR A 116 9.75 0.43 -4.02
CA TYR A 116 10.97 0.92 -4.64
C TYR A 116 11.51 -0.01 -5.72
N LYS A 117 11.44 -1.34 -5.51
CA LYS A 117 11.78 -2.30 -6.57
C LYS A 117 10.91 -2.09 -7.80
N GLN A 118 9.60 -1.90 -7.63
CA GLN A 118 8.68 -1.65 -8.72
C GLN A 118 9.02 -0.34 -9.46
N MET A 119 9.33 0.74 -8.73
CA MET A 119 9.72 2.02 -9.35
C MET A 119 11.06 1.92 -10.11
N SER A 120 12.07 1.27 -9.54
CA SER A 120 13.35 1.02 -10.21
C SER A 120 13.16 0.19 -11.48
N HIS A 121 12.29 -0.83 -11.42
CA HIS A 121 11.96 -1.65 -12.57
C HIS A 121 11.29 -0.83 -13.69
N ARG A 122 10.29 -0.01 -13.35
CA ARG A 122 9.64 0.90 -14.30
C ARG A 122 10.62 1.87 -14.94
N GLN A 123 11.46 2.51 -14.13
CA GLN A 123 12.47 3.44 -14.63
C GLN A 123 13.40 2.76 -15.64
N THR A 124 13.76 1.50 -15.38
CA THR A 124 14.58 0.70 -16.30
C THR A 124 13.85 0.41 -17.60
N LEU A 125 12.59 -0.02 -17.55
CA LEU A 125 11.77 -0.30 -18.73
C LEU A 125 11.55 0.95 -19.59
N ILE A 126 11.24 2.09 -18.97
CA ILE A 126 11.09 3.38 -19.64
C ILE A 126 12.42 3.80 -20.30
N SER A 127 13.54 3.64 -19.59
CA SER A 127 14.86 3.95 -20.14
C SER A 127 15.21 3.06 -21.34
N GLN A 128 14.82 1.78 -21.30
CA GLN A 128 15.03 0.83 -22.39
C GLN A 128 14.13 1.15 -23.59
N SER A 129 12.86 1.49 -23.37
CA SER A 129 11.93 1.86 -24.45
C SER A 129 12.38 3.13 -25.16
N PHE A 130 12.87 4.14 -24.44
CA PHE A 130 13.44 5.35 -25.06
C PHE A 130 14.68 5.05 -25.92
N LYS A 131 15.58 4.19 -25.43
CA LYS A 131 16.76 3.76 -26.22
C LYS A 131 16.35 3.03 -27.50
N PHE A 132 15.36 2.15 -27.42
CA PHE A 132 14.86 1.40 -28.57
C PHE A 132 14.18 2.31 -29.60
N SER A 133 13.32 3.22 -29.14
CA SER A 133 12.56 4.15 -30.00
C SER A 133 13.37 5.35 -30.49
N ARG A 134 14.66 5.45 -30.13
CA ARG A 134 15.56 6.58 -30.45
C ARG A 134 14.98 7.95 -30.08
N LEU A 135 14.14 7.97 -29.05
CA LEU A 135 13.57 9.19 -28.52
C LEU A 135 14.64 9.94 -27.70
N PRO A 136 14.57 11.27 -27.58
CA PRO A 136 15.44 12.03 -26.69
C PRO A 136 15.35 11.46 -25.27
N GLN A 137 16.48 11.30 -24.58
CA GLN A 137 16.48 10.81 -23.19
C GLN A 137 15.82 11.77 -22.20
N ASP A 138 15.59 13.02 -22.62
CA ASP A 138 15.08 14.11 -21.80
C ASP A 138 13.62 14.46 -22.17
N ILE A 139 12.78 13.45 -22.41
CA ILE A 139 11.34 13.68 -22.55
C ILE A 139 10.80 14.18 -21.20
N ASN A 140 10.19 15.36 -21.18
CA ASN A 140 9.57 15.88 -19.98
C ASN A 140 8.36 15.00 -19.59
N PHE A 141 8.01 15.01 -18.31
CA PHE A 141 6.94 14.16 -17.76
C PHE A 141 5.61 14.25 -18.52
N PHE A 142 5.23 15.45 -18.98
CA PHE A 142 3.99 15.68 -19.72
C PHE A 142 4.01 15.02 -21.10
N SER A 143 5.12 15.11 -21.81
CA SER A 143 5.32 14.42 -23.09
C SER A 143 5.27 12.90 -22.91
N TRP A 144 5.77 12.36 -21.80
CA TRP A 144 5.63 10.94 -21.47
C TRP A 144 4.18 10.54 -21.19
N LEU A 145 3.46 11.31 -20.36
CA LEU A 145 2.04 11.06 -20.10
C LEU A 145 1.19 11.11 -21.37
N GLN A 146 1.45 12.07 -22.25
CA GLN A 146 0.78 12.15 -23.55
C GLN A 146 1.05 10.90 -24.38
N HIS A 147 2.30 10.40 -24.40
CA HIS A 147 2.64 9.16 -25.10
C HIS A 147 1.93 7.93 -24.51
N VAL A 148 1.81 7.83 -23.18
CA VAL A 148 1.05 6.76 -22.52
C VAL A 148 -0.41 6.82 -22.91
N LYS A 149 -1.01 8.01 -22.87
CA LYS A 149 -2.39 8.26 -23.29
C LYS A 149 -2.63 7.87 -24.75
N ASP A 150 -1.74 8.28 -25.65
CA ASP A 150 -1.85 8.01 -27.09
C ASP A 150 -1.67 6.52 -27.43
N SER A 151 -1.14 5.72 -26.50
CA SER A 151 -0.94 4.28 -26.70
C SER A 151 -2.21 3.45 -26.49
N ASP A 152 -3.32 4.04 -26.02
CA ASP A 152 -4.61 3.39 -25.67
C ASP A 152 -4.50 2.20 -24.68
N LYS A 153 -3.31 1.96 -24.11
CA LYS A 153 -3.05 0.83 -23.20
C LYS A 153 -3.26 1.16 -21.73
N THR A 154 -3.15 2.43 -21.35
CA THR A 154 -3.22 2.85 -19.94
C THR A 154 -3.74 4.27 -19.83
N ASP A 155 -4.67 4.47 -18.90
CA ASP A 155 -5.22 5.78 -18.55
C ASP A 155 -4.16 6.66 -17.86
N ASP A 156 -4.08 7.93 -18.27
CA ASP A 156 -3.04 8.86 -17.80
C ASP A 156 -3.18 9.19 -16.30
N LEU A 157 -4.41 9.28 -15.81
CA LEU A 157 -4.71 9.45 -14.39
C LEU A 157 -4.24 8.23 -13.59
N THR A 158 -4.68 7.02 -13.96
CA THR A 158 -4.31 5.77 -13.29
C THR A 158 -2.79 5.59 -13.22
N TYR A 159 -2.10 5.85 -14.33
CA TYR A 159 -0.65 5.81 -14.37
C TYR A 159 -0.04 6.84 -13.41
N SER A 160 -0.51 8.09 -13.44
CA SER A 160 0.02 9.17 -12.58
C SER A 160 -0.18 8.89 -11.09
N GLU A 161 -1.29 8.29 -10.68
CA GLU A 161 -1.56 7.91 -9.29
C GLU A 161 -0.56 6.84 -8.80
N SER A 162 -0.17 5.92 -9.67
CA SER A 162 0.80 4.87 -9.34
C SER A 162 2.22 5.40 -9.13
N LEU A 163 2.53 6.62 -9.58
CA LEU A 163 3.85 7.25 -9.47
C LEU A 163 4.09 7.97 -8.13
N VAL A 164 3.26 7.73 -7.12
CA VAL A 164 3.39 8.30 -5.77
C VAL A 164 3.91 7.24 -4.78
N PRO A 165 5.22 6.91 -4.79
CA PRO A 165 5.76 5.80 -4.02
C PRO A 165 5.89 6.05 -2.51
N GLU A 166 5.93 7.32 -2.07
CA GLU A 166 6.23 7.65 -0.67
C GLU A 166 5.02 7.58 0.28
N GLY A 167 3.80 7.68 -0.26
CA GLY A 167 2.57 7.80 0.53
C GLY A 167 2.56 9.06 1.41
N HIS A 168 2.01 8.95 2.63
CA HIS A 168 1.94 10.06 3.57
C HIS A 168 3.34 10.56 3.92
N PRO A 169 3.67 11.85 3.77
CA PRO A 169 5.07 12.33 3.76
C PRO A 169 5.78 12.34 5.12
N THR A 170 5.05 12.20 6.23
CA THR A 170 5.63 12.27 7.59
C THR A 170 5.34 11.07 8.47
N HIS A 171 4.41 10.20 8.08
CA HIS A 171 3.94 9.14 8.96
C HIS A 171 4.84 7.90 8.78
N PRO A 172 5.36 7.29 9.87
CA PRO A 172 6.24 6.12 9.74
C PRO A 172 5.48 4.87 9.27
N LEU A 173 4.18 4.77 9.57
CA LEU A 173 3.31 3.68 9.09
C LEU A 173 2.74 3.90 7.66
N THR A 174 3.36 4.78 6.86
CA THR A 174 2.83 5.24 5.53
C THR A 174 2.44 4.12 4.56
N LYS A 175 3.10 2.97 4.62
CA LYS A 175 2.89 1.85 3.69
C LYS A 175 2.45 0.57 4.38
N THR A 176 2.08 0.64 5.67
CA THR A 176 1.55 -0.50 6.40
C THR A 176 0.24 -0.95 5.76
N LYS A 177 0.16 -2.24 5.43
CA LYS A 177 -1.05 -2.85 4.86
C LYS A 177 -1.41 -4.16 5.57
N LEU A 178 -1.03 -4.34 6.83
CA LEU A 178 -1.42 -5.52 7.60
C LEU A 178 -2.95 -5.69 7.59
N PRO A 179 -3.45 -6.93 7.45
CA PRO A 179 -2.71 -8.20 7.47
C PRO A 179 -2.24 -8.72 6.10
N LEU A 180 -2.16 -7.87 5.05
CA LEU A 180 -1.65 -8.32 3.74
C LEU A 180 -0.22 -8.84 3.83
N THR A 181 0.02 -10.01 3.24
CA THR A 181 1.36 -10.54 2.97
C THR A 181 2.07 -9.71 1.90
N MET A 182 3.40 -9.82 1.77
CA MET A 182 4.13 -9.10 0.71
C MET A 182 3.71 -9.55 -0.70
N GLU A 183 3.25 -10.79 -0.88
CA GLU A 183 2.70 -11.26 -2.15
C GLU A 183 1.40 -10.52 -2.49
N GLU A 184 0.51 -10.38 -1.51
CA GLU A 184 -0.74 -9.64 -1.66
C GLU A 184 -0.50 -8.14 -1.81
N VAL A 185 0.52 -7.59 -1.16
CA VAL A 185 0.96 -6.19 -1.42
C VAL A 185 1.34 -6.03 -2.89
N ARG A 186 2.10 -6.94 -3.49
CA ARG A 186 2.41 -6.88 -4.94
C ARG A 186 1.19 -7.10 -5.83
N ALA A 187 0.21 -7.86 -5.37
CA ALA A 187 -1.00 -8.15 -6.13
C ALA A 187 -2.02 -7.01 -6.10
N TYR A 188 -2.12 -6.29 -4.97
CA TYR A 188 -3.24 -5.38 -4.71
C TYR A 188 -2.84 -3.94 -4.42
N ALA A 189 -1.57 -3.66 -4.11
CA ALA A 189 -1.18 -2.29 -3.83
C ALA A 189 -1.13 -1.46 -5.13
N PRO A 190 -1.63 -0.19 -5.08
CA PRO A 190 -1.81 0.63 -6.28
C PRO A 190 -0.51 0.90 -7.03
N GLU A 191 0.63 0.88 -6.33
CA GLU A 191 1.95 1.10 -6.91
C GLU A 191 2.35 0.02 -7.94
N PHE A 192 1.64 -1.11 -8.01
CA PHE A 192 1.91 -2.21 -8.95
C PHE A 192 1.03 -2.20 -10.20
N GLU A 193 0.04 -1.31 -10.29
CA GLU A 193 -0.87 -1.16 -11.45
C GLU A 193 -1.44 -2.51 -11.94
N LYS A 194 -1.83 -3.37 -11.01
CA LYS A 194 -2.46 -4.64 -11.34
C LYS A 194 -3.95 -4.44 -11.61
N GLU A 195 -4.44 -5.09 -12.66
CA GLU A 195 -5.88 -5.27 -12.84
C GLU A 195 -6.39 -6.25 -11.77
N ILE A 196 -7.37 -5.79 -10.98
CA ILE A 196 -7.92 -6.57 -9.87
C ILE A 196 -9.33 -7.03 -10.26
N PRO A 197 -9.56 -8.32 -10.53
CA PRO A 197 -10.88 -8.83 -10.84
C PRO A 197 -11.76 -8.89 -9.59
N LEU A 198 -12.74 -8.00 -9.51
CA LEU A 198 -13.70 -7.95 -8.41
C LEU A 198 -14.66 -9.15 -8.46
N GLN A 199 -15.03 -9.66 -7.29
CA GLN A 199 -16.00 -10.74 -7.15
C GLN A 199 -17.41 -10.17 -7.12
N ILE A 200 -18.33 -10.77 -7.89
CA ILE A 200 -19.75 -10.41 -7.87
C ILE A 200 -20.45 -11.27 -6.82
N MET A 201 -21.00 -10.62 -5.80
CA MET A 201 -21.74 -11.29 -4.74
C MET A 201 -23.18 -10.80 -4.70
N MET A 202 -24.12 -11.73 -4.49
CA MET A 202 -25.54 -11.43 -4.42
C MET A 202 -26.00 -11.44 -2.96
N ILE A 203 -26.62 -10.35 -2.51
CA ILE A 203 -27.15 -10.19 -1.15
C ILE A 203 -28.67 -10.05 -1.24
N GLU A 204 -29.40 -10.75 -0.38
CA GLU A 204 -30.85 -10.62 -0.28
C GLU A 204 -31.23 -9.18 0.10
N LYS A 205 -32.20 -8.60 -0.61
CA LYS A 205 -32.56 -7.17 -0.50
C LYS A 205 -32.94 -6.74 0.91
N ASP A 206 -33.51 -7.63 1.72
CA ASP A 206 -33.95 -7.33 3.10
C ASP A 206 -32.76 -7.17 4.07
N HIS A 207 -31.56 -7.56 3.64
CA HIS A 207 -30.32 -7.49 4.40
C HIS A 207 -29.36 -6.39 3.92
N VAL A 208 -29.76 -5.58 2.95
CA VAL A 208 -28.95 -4.49 2.38
C VAL A 208 -29.80 -3.24 2.23
N VAL A 209 -29.16 -2.08 2.45
CA VAL A 209 -29.77 -0.78 2.13
C VAL A 209 -29.09 -0.24 0.89
N CYS A 210 -29.82 -0.20 -0.22
CA CYS A 210 -29.35 0.40 -1.46
C CYS A 210 -29.69 1.89 -1.48
N THR A 211 -28.73 2.72 -1.87
CA THR A 211 -28.94 4.16 -2.05
C THR A 211 -28.42 4.53 -3.43
N ALA A 212 -29.30 5.01 -4.29
CA ALA A 212 -29.01 5.45 -5.64
C ALA A 212 -29.66 6.82 -5.88
N MET A 213 -29.03 7.68 -6.68
CA MET A 213 -29.52 9.05 -6.92
C MET A 213 -30.89 9.07 -7.61
N ASP A 214 -31.15 8.08 -8.47
CA ASP A 214 -32.40 7.90 -9.23
C ASP A 214 -33.35 6.88 -8.59
N GLY A 215 -32.97 6.29 -7.45
CA GLY A 215 -33.71 5.24 -6.78
C GLY A 215 -33.57 3.85 -7.42
N ASN A 216 -32.68 3.66 -8.41
CA ASN A 216 -32.40 2.34 -8.95
C ASN A 216 -31.55 1.52 -7.97
N ASP A 217 -32.22 0.66 -7.19
CA ASP A 217 -31.52 -0.22 -6.25
C ASP A 217 -30.77 -1.38 -6.95
N GLN A 218 -31.00 -1.60 -8.24
CA GLN A 218 -30.34 -2.61 -9.07
C GLN A 218 -29.22 -2.04 -9.97
N PHE A 219 -28.86 -0.76 -9.79
CA PHE A 219 -27.91 -0.01 -10.61
C PHE A 219 -26.62 -0.76 -10.98
N ILE A 220 -26.04 -1.53 -10.05
CA ILE A 220 -24.83 -2.31 -10.34
C ILE A 220 -25.07 -3.30 -11.48
N ILE A 221 -26.19 -4.04 -11.46
CA ILE A 221 -26.48 -5.00 -12.54
C ILE A 221 -26.88 -4.28 -13.81
N ASP A 222 -27.71 -3.24 -13.70
CA ASP A 222 -28.32 -2.60 -14.86
C ASP A 222 -27.34 -1.74 -15.65
N GLU A 223 -26.43 -1.04 -14.97
CA GLU A 223 -25.56 -0.01 -15.57
C GLU A 223 -24.07 -0.35 -15.51
N ILE A 224 -23.60 -1.03 -14.45
CA ILE A 224 -22.16 -1.28 -14.24
C ILE A 224 -21.70 -2.60 -14.85
N ILE A 225 -22.52 -3.66 -14.74
CA ILE A 225 -22.22 -4.99 -15.27
C ILE A 225 -23.40 -5.63 -16.05
N PRO A 226 -24.05 -4.90 -16.99
CA PRO A 226 -25.21 -5.40 -17.73
C PRO A 226 -24.92 -6.68 -18.52
N GLU A 227 -23.68 -6.87 -18.96
CA GLU A 227 -23.22 -8.06 -19.67
C GLU A 227 -23.34 -9.35 -18.84
N TYR A 228 -23.35 -9.23 -17.50
CA TYR A 228 -23.49 -10.37 -16.58
C TYR A 228 -24.94 -10.64 -16.16
N TYR A 229 -25.92 -9.80 -16.55
CA TYR A 229 -27.33 -9.92 -16.13
C TYR A 229 -27.89 -11.35 -16.30
N ASN A 230 -27.74 -11.93 -17.50
CA ASN A 230 -28.26 -13.27 -17.78
C ASN A 230 -27.55 -14.35 -16.96
N GLN A 231 -26.24 -14.21 -16.73
CA GLN A 231 -25.46 -15.17 -15.95
C GLN A 231 -25.88 -15.14 -14.48
N ILE A 232 -26.06 -13.95 -13.92
CA ILE A 232 -26.54 -13.76 -12.55
C ILE A 232 -27.95 -14.35 -12.39
N ARG A 233 -28.85 -14.09 -13.35
CA ARG A 233 -30.22 -14.65 -13.33
C ARG A 233 -30.22 -16.17 -13.36
N VAL A 234 -29.40 -16.78 -14.21
CA VAL A 234 -29.27 -18.25 -14.30
C VAL A 234 -28.70 -18.83 -13.01
N PHE A 235 -27.69 -18.18 -12.43
CA PHE A 235 -27.08 -18.56 -11.16
C PHE A 235 -28.09 -18.52 -10.00
N LEU A 236 -28.83 -17.43 -9.84
CA LEU A 236 -29.86 -17.35 -8.79
C LEU A 236 -30.96 -18.39 -9.01
N LYS A 237 -31.40 -18.58 -10.25
CA LYS A 237 -32.42 -19.57 -10.59
C LYS A 237 -31.98 -21.00 -10.27
N SER A 238 -30.71 -21.36 -10.51
CA SER A 238 -30.19 -22.69 -10.17
C SER A 238 -30.17 -22.97 -8.66
N LEU A 239 -30.12 -21.91 -7.85
CA LEU A 239 -30.21 -21.97 -6.39
C LEU A 239 -31.65 -21.94 -5.85
N GLY A 240 -32.65 -21.83 -6.74
CA GLY A 240 -34.07 -21.67 -6.40
C GLY A 240 -34.45 -20.25 -5.98
N LEU A 241 -33.62 -19.26 -6.32
CA LEU A 241 -33.76 -17.87 -5.90
C LEU A 241 -34.26 -17.00 -7.05
N LYS A 242 -34.93 -15.89 -6.72
CA LYS A 242 -35.41 -14.91 -7.71
C LYS A 242 -34.47 -13.72 -7.79
N SER A 243 -34.17 -13.25 -9.00
CA SER A 243 -33.29 -12.09 -9.19
C SER A 243 -33.82 -10.80 -8.57
N GLU A 244 -35.14 -10.62 -8.52
CA GLU A 244 -35.80 -9.43 -7.93
C GLU A 244 -35.56 -9.27 -6.43
N ASP A 245 -35.23 -10.36 -5.74
CA ASP A 245 -35.02 -10.40 -4.28
C ASP A 245 -33.55 -10.22 -3.88
N TYR A 246 -32.64 -10.04 -4.85
CA TYR A 246 -31.21 -9.94 -4.61
C TYR A 246 -30.56 -8.71 -5.26
N ARG A 247 -29.54 -8.17 -4.61
CA ARG A 247 -28.74 -7.03 -5.03
C ARG A 247 -27.28 -7.45 -5.20
N ALA A 248 -26.63 -6.92 -6.23
CA ALA A 248 -25.22 -7.20 -6.48
C ALA A 248 -24.34 -6.27 -5.64
N ILE A 249 -23.21 -6.80 -5.15
CA ILE A 249 -22.10 -6.03 -4.62
C ILE A 249 -20.80 -6.52 -5.25
N LEU A 250 -19.91 -5.59 -5.59
CA LEU A 250 -18.57 -5.90 -6.06
C LEU A 250 -17.64 -5.96 -4.86
N VAL A 251 -16.97 -7.10 -4.66
CA VAL A 251 -16.14 -7.38 -3.49
C VAL A 251 -14.70 -7.57 -3.95
N HIS A 252 -13.77 -6.92 -3.27
CA HIS A 252 -12.34 -7.13 -3.50
C HIS A 252 -11.97 -8.61 -3.22
N PRO A 253 -11.18 -9.28 -4.08
CA PRO A 253 -10.84 -10.70 -3.90
C PRO A 253 -10.22 -11.00 -2.53
N TRP A 254 -9.30 -10.15 -2.06
CA TRP A 254 -8.75 -10.30 -0.72
C TRP A 254 -9.82 -10.32 0.40
N GLN A 255 -10.79 -9.41 0.32
CA GLN A 255 -11.89 -9.33 1.29
C GLN A 255 -12.79 -10.56 1.21
N TYR A 256 -13.04 -11.05 -0.01
CA TYR A 256 -13.81 -12.23 -0.26
C TYR A 256 -13.18 -13.47 0.41
N ASP A 257 -11.88 -13.69 0.19
CA ASP A 257 -11.17 -14.86 0.70
C ASP A 257 -10.91 -14.80 2.23
N HIS A 258 -10.59 -13.62 2.77
CA HIS A 258 -10.12 -13.49 4.16
C HIS A 258 -11.18 -13.01 5.15
N THR A 259 -12.23 -12.35 4.68
CA THR A 259 -13.20 -11.66 5.55
C THR A 259 -14.60 -12.23 5.40
N ILE A 260 -15.12 -12.34 4.17
CA ILE A 260 -16.53 -12.69 3.94
C ILE A 260 -16.86 -14.07 4.51
N GLY A 261 -16.07 -15.10 4.18
CA GLY A 261 -16.31 -16.46 4.68
C GLY A 261 -16.28 -16.56 6.21
N LYS A 262 -15.36 -15.82 6.85
CA LYS A 262 -15.16 -15.85 8.31
C LYS A 262 -16.30 -15.18 9.08
N TYR A 263 -16.75 -14.00 8.65
CA TYR A 263 -17.72 -13.21 9.41
C TYR A 263 -19.17 -13.45 8.99
N PHE A 264 -19.40 -13.96 7.78
CA PHE A 264 -20.75 -14.13 7.22
C PHE A 264 -21.12 -15.60 6.93
N GLU A 265 -20.45 -16.55 7.57
CA GLU A 265 -20.72 -18.00 7.42
C GLU A 265 -22.22 -18.33 7.57
N ALA A 266 -22.85 -17.80 8.62
CA ALA A 266 -24.27 -18.03 8.89
C ALA A 266 -25.20 -17.44 7.80
N TRP A 267 -24.79 -16.35 7.16
CA TRP A 267 -25.56 -15.70 6.09
C TRP A 267 -25.39 -16.47 4.77
N ILE A 268 -24.19 -17.00 4.51
CA ILE A 268 -23.93 -17.89 3.37
C ILE A 268 -24.76 -19.18 3.53
N ALA A 269 -24.76 -19.79 4.71
CA ALA A 269 -25.52 -21.01 4.99
C ALA A 269 -27.04 -20.83 4.81
N LYS A 270 -27.57 -19.63 5.11
CA LYS A 270 -28.99 -19.28 4.93
C LYS A 270 -29.33 -18.77 3.53
N LYS A 271 -28.35 -18.65 2.62
CA LYS A 271 -28.49 -18.04 1.28
C LYS A 271 -28.90 -16.56 1.31
N ASN A 272 -28.63 -15.86 2.40
CA ASN A 272 -28.77 -14.40 2.49
C ASN A 272 -27.65 -13.72 1.69
N ILE A 273 -26.49 -14.39 1.59
CA ILE A 273 -25.38 -14.07 0.71
C ILE A 273 -25.13 -15.27 -0.19
N ASN A 274 -25.08 -15.03 -1.50
CA ASN A 274 -24.71 -16.03 -2.49
C ASN A 274 -23.55 -15.48 -3.29
N SER A 275 -22.38 -16.05 -3.05
CA SER A 275 -21.23 -15.82 -3.87
C SER A 275 -21.29 -16.73 -5.08
N ASN A 276 -21.31 -16.14 -6.27
CA ASN A 276 -20.80 -16.85 -7.42
C ASN A 276 -19.33 -16.48 -7.50
N ALA A 277 -18.42 -17.45 -7.39
CA ALA A 277 -17.13 -17.29 -8.06
C ALA A 277 -17.43 -17.43 -9.56
N VAL A 278 -18.15 -16.44 -10.12
CA VAL A 278 -18.31 -16.26 -11.57
C VAL A 278 -16.92 -16.42 -12.16
N TYR A 279 -15.91 -15.82 -11.52
CA TYR A 279 -14.51 -15.89 -11.91
C TYR A 279 -13.85 -17.28 -11.91
N ASN A 280 -14.04 -18.12 -10.88
CA ASN A 280 -13.34 -19.42 -10.82
C ASN A 280 -13.88 -20.46 -11.81
N THR A 281 -15.09 -20.27 -12.34
CA THR A 281 -15.62 -21.10 -13.43
C THR A 281 -15.17 -20.62 -14.81
N PHE A 282 -14.66 -19.38 -14.93
CA PHE A 282 -14.28 -18.79 -16.23
C PHE A 282 -12.77 -18.74 -16.49
N LYS A 283 -11.90 -18.94 -15.48
CA LYS A 283 -10.46 -19.14 -15.74
C LYS A 283 -10.15 -20.43 -16.52
N SER A 284 -11.04 -21.42 -16.50
CA SER A 284 -10.86 -22.66 -17.28
C SER A 284 -11.15 -22.51 -18.78
N ASN A 285 -11.74 -21.39 -19.23
CA ASN A 285 -12.11 -21.19 -20.64
C ASN A 285 -11.41 -20.00 -21.33
N PHE A 286 -10.53 -19.27 -20.64
CA PHE A 286 -9.66 -18.26 -21.24
C PHE A 286 -8.26 -18.34 -20.63
N ILE A 287 -7.58 -19.47 -20.84
CA ILE A 287 -6.12 -19.50 -20.98
C ILE A 287 -5.89 -19.41 -22.49
N ILE A 288 -5.78 -18.19 -23.01
CA ILE A 288 -4.95 -18.00 -24.20
C ILE A 288 -3.52 -18.09 -23.67
N GLN A 289 -2.77 -19.04 -24.22
CA GLN A 289 -1.34 -19.15 -24.02
C GLN A 289 -0.69 -17.80 -24.32
N ASP A 290 -0.20 -17.10 -23.30
CA ASP A 290 0.94 -16.20 -23.48
C ASP A 290 2.22 -17.04 -23.49
N ASP A 291 2.30 -17.95 -24.47
CA ASP A 291 3.56 -18.26 -25.11
C ASP A 291 3.78 -17.14 -26.13
N VAL A 292 5.02 -16.63 -26.20
CA VAL A 292 5.49 -15.49 -26.99
C VAL A 292 5.41 -14.16 -26.24
N PHE A 293 6.35 -13.93 -25.33
CA PHE A 293 7.44 -12.96 -25.50
C PHE A 293 8.51 -13.24 -24.43
N ASN A 294 9.54 -14.01 -24.84
CA ASN A 294 10.85 -14.08 -24.17
C ASN A 294 11.67 -12.83 -24.51
#